data_AF-A0A6C1KD11-F1
#
_entry.id   AF-A0A6C1KD11-F1
#
_cell.length_a   1.000
_cell.length_b   1.000
_cell.length_c   1.000
_cell.angle_alpha   90.00
_cell.angle_beta   90.00
_cell.angle_gamma   90.00
#
_symmetry.space_group_name_H-M   'P 1'
#
loop_
_entity.id
_entity.type
_entity.pdbx_description
1 polymer ?
#
loop_
_entity_poly.entity_id
_entity_poly.type
_entity_poly.pdbx_seq_one_letter_code
_entity_poly.pdbx_strand_id
1 'polypeptide(L)'
;MSASDPPTRPDLAAAPSHDAAVAVHAVPAVALAHGFRMLVLRELADGDGPAGFAVIEQALVRPPPRTIRHGVAFALAFRPEVVAFLSFHLGRPGARGPDGLPRRNPRWPALSWHRAERVWPDGAHSIEWSADILFAQEDDRAAFARQFHAALAGGRCDAA
;
A
#
# COMPACT_ATOMS: atom_id res chain seq x y z
N MET A 1 3.34 50.20 37.39
CA MET A 1 3.86 49.22 36.41
C MET A 1 3.08 47.93 36.64
N SER A 2 2.00 47.70 35.90
CA SER A 2 1.23 46.45 35.98
C SER A 2 1.79 45.48 34.96
N ALA A 3 2.34 44.37 35.43
CA ALA A 3 2.73 43.25 34.56
C ALA A 3 1.43 42.56 34.09
N SER A 4 1.21 42.57 32.77
CA SER A 4 0.16 41.74 32.17
C SER A 4 0.56 40.27 32.30
N ASP A 5 -0.34 39.45 32.81
CA ASP A 5 -0.21 38.00 32.76
C ASP A 5 -0.06 37.52 31.30
N PRO A 6 0.81 36.54 31.03
CA PRO A 6 0.91 35.95 29.71
C PRO A 6 -0.39 35.22 29.36
N PRO A 7 -0.84 35.26 28.09
CA PRO A 7 -2.05 34.57 27.67
C PRO A 7 -1.89 33.06 27.87
N THR A 8 -2.75 32.47 28.70
CA THR A 8 -2.87 31.02 28.88
C THR A 8 -3.14 30.38 27.53
N ARG A 9 -2.19 29.58 27.05
CA ARG A 9 -2.34 28.79 25.82
C ARG A 9 -3.57 27.90 26.01
N PRO A 10 -4.59 27.95 25.12
CA PRO A 10 -5.73 27.06 25.24
C PRO A 10 -5.21 25.62 25.25
N ASP A 11 -5.72 24.83 26.18
CA ASP A 11 -5.43 23.41 26.25
C ASP A 11 -5.82 22.81 24.89
N LEU A 12 -4.84 22.28 24.15
CA LEU A 12 -5.14 21.57 22.91
C LEU A 12 -5.97 20.38 23.37
N ALA A 13 -7.29 20.46 23.17
CA ALA A 13 -8.19 19.35 23.41
C ALA A 13 -7.52 18.09 22.85
N ALA A 14 -7.29 17.09 23.70
CA ALA A 14 -6.66 15.85 23.28
C ALA A 14 -7.47 15.33 22.10
N ALA A 15 -6.87 15.36 20.91
CA ALA A 15 -7.52 14.85 19.72
C ALA A 15 -7.96 13.41 20.03
N PRO A 16 -9.17 13.00 19.64
CA PRO A 16 -9.60 11.62 19.83
C PRO A 16 -8.52 10.69 19.28
N SER A 17 -8.09 9.73 20.11
CA SER A 17 -7.03 8.79 19.77
C SER A 17 -7.57 7.79 18.74
N HIS A 18 -7.47 8.13 17.46
CA HIS A 18 -7.86 7.25 16.36
C HIS A 18 -6.78 6.17 16.11
N ASP A 19 -6.31 5.51 17.17
CA ASP A 19 -5.12 4.65 17.17
C ASP A 19 -5.18 3.56 16.08
N ALA A 20 -6.37 2.99 15.86
CA ALA A 20 -6.59 2.01 14.81
C ALA A 20 -6.53 2.61 13.39
N ALA A 21 -7.04 3.84 13.21
CA ALA A 21 -7.05 4.54 11.93
C ALA A 21 -5.65 5.02 11.52
N VAL A 22 -4.80 5.35 12.50
CA VAL A 22 -3.40 5.77 12.28
C VAL A 22 -2.40 4.61 12.30
N ALA A 23 -2.83 3.38 12.62
CA ALA A 23 -1.95 2.22 12.66
C ALA A 23 -1.32 1.96 11.28
N VAL A 24 0.02 1.82 11.26
CA VAL A 24 0.81 1.60 10.03
C VAL A 24 1.25 0.15 9.84
N HIS A 25 0.94 -0.73 10.79
CA HIS A 25 1.31 -2.13 10.74
C HIS A 25 0.70 -2.81 9.51
N ALA A 26 1.45 -3.76 8.95
CA ALA A 26 0.98 -4.58 7.84
C ALA A 26 -0.33 -5.28 8.22
N VAL A 27 -1.31 -5.23 7.31
CA VAL A 27 -2.58 -5.96 7.43
C VAL A 27 -2.57 -7.15 6.48
N PRO A 28 -3.25 -8.27 6.82
CA PRO A 28 -3.40 -9.38 5.90
C PRO A 28 -4.03 -8.93 4.57
N ALA A 29 -3.50 -9.46 3.47
CA ALA A 29 -4.06 -9.26 2.16
C ALA A 29 -5.43 -9.93 2.04
N VAL A 30 -6.35 -9.29 1.33
CA VAL A 30 -7.65 -9.86 1.00
C VAL A 30 -7.50 -10.73 -0.25
N ALA A 31 -7.94 -11.98 -0.18
CA ALA A 31 -7.94 -12.87 -1.33
C ALA A 31 -9.00 -12.42 -2.36
N LEU A 32 -8.64 -12.44 -3.64
CA LEU A 32 -9.50 -12.14 -4.79
C LEU A 32 -9.56 -13.37 -5.71
N ALA A 33 -10.54 -13.40 -6.63
CA ALA A 33 -10.74 -14.51 -7.57
C ALA A 33 -9.50 -14.85 -8.42
N HIS A 34 -8.59 -13.90 -8.64
CA HIS A 34 -7.33 -14.10 -9.38
C HIS A 34 -6.14 -13.39 -8.74
N GLY A 35 -6.18 -13.14 -7.43
CA GLY A 35 -5.17 -12.28 -6.86
C GLY A 35 -5.32 -11.98 -5.39
N PHE A 36 -4.68 -10.89 -5.00
CA PHE A 36 -4.62 -10.40 -3.63
C PHE A 36 -4.74 -8.89 -3.64
N ARG A 37 -5.55 -8.35 -2.73
CA ARG A 37 -5.62 -6.91 -2.44
C ARG A 37 -4.83 -6.62 -1.17
N MET A 38 -3.89 -5.70 -1.26
CA MET A 38 -3.08 -5.27 -0.12
C MET A 38 -3.34 -3.81 0.19
N LEU A 39 -3.57 -3.47 1.45
CA LEU A 39 -3.65 -2.08 1.87
C LEU A 39 -2.26 -1.46 1.88
N VAL A 40 -2.04 -0.36 1.15
CA VAL A 40 -0.72 0.27 1.06
C VAL A 40 -0.66 1.61 1.78
N LEU A 41 -1.77 2.33 1.84
CA LEU A 41 -1.80 3.68 2.40
C LEU A 41 -3.18 3.97 3.00
N ARG A 42 -3.18 4.70 4.11
CA ARG A 42 -4.36 5.39 4.63
C ARG A 42 -4.18 6.88 4.50
N GLU A 43 -5.22 7.54 4.04
CA GLU A 43 -5.32 8.99 3.98
C GLU A 43 -6.37 9.42 5.01
N LEU A 44 -5.97 10.33 5.89
CA LEU A 44 -6.79 10.92 6.95
C LEU A 44 -6.98 12.38 6.58
N ALA A 45 -8.18 12.73 6.12
CA ALA A 45 -8.57 14.10 5.86
C ALA A 45 -9.56 14.50 6.94
N ASP A 46 -9.10 15.26 7.93
CA ASP A 46 -9.95 15.85 8.96
C ASP A 46 -9.85 17.38 8.88
N GLY A 47 -10.99 18.05 8.67
CA GLY A 47 -11.10 19.50 8.51
C GLY A 47 -10.52 20.08 7.20
N ASP A 48 -10.24 21.40 7.21
CA ASP A 48 -9.79 22.19 6.05
C ASP A 48 -8.26 22.12 5.79
N GLY A 49 -7.55 21.23 6.49
CA GLY A 49 -6.10 21.06 6.38
C GLY A 49 -5.65 20.12 5.25
N PRO A 50 -4.33 20.05 4.96
CA PRO A 50 -3.80 19.03 4.07
C PRO A 50 -3.98 17.63 4.66
N ALA A 51 -4.37 16.66 3.84
CA ALA A 51 -4.58 15.29 4.29
C ALA A 51 -3.29 14.66 4.86
N GLY A 52 -3.42 13.98 6.00
CA GLY A 52 -2.39 13.15 6.59
C GLY A 52 -2.32 11.79 5.88
N PHE A 53 -1.11 11.27 5.66
CA PHE A 53 -0.90 9.99 4.98
C PHE A 53 -0.09 9.03 5.84
N ALA A 54 -0.63 7.83 6.05
CA ALA A 54 0.03 6.72 6.73
C ALA A 54 0.37 5.61 5.71
N VAL A 55 1.66 5.48 5.38
CA VAL A 55 2.14 4.38 4.53
C VAL A 55 2.15 3.11 5.36
N ILE A 56 1.36 2.13 4.94
CA ILE A 56 1.28 0.83 5.61
C ILE A 56 2.54 0.03 5.29
N GLU A 57 3.08 -0.68 6.29
CA GLU A 57 4.19 -1.59 6.09
C GLU A 57 3.81 -2.68 5.10
N GLN A 58 4.58 -2.83 4.02
CA GLN A 58 4.32 -3.81 2.97
C GLN A 58 5.57 -4.63 2.68
N ALA A 59 5.40 -5.95 2.62
CA ALA A 59 6.47 -6.89 2.32
C ALA A 59 6.58 -7.27 0.84
N LEU A 60 5.58 -6.94 0.01
CA LEU A 60 5.51 -7.36 -1.40
C LEU A 60 5.73 -6.23 -2.41
N VAL A 61 5.23 -5.04 -2.12
CA VAL A 61 5.38 -3.85 -2.97
C VAL A 61 6.30 -2.84 -2.31
N ARG A 62 6.97 -2.04 -3.13
CA ARG A 62 7.77 -0.92 -2.65
C ARG A 62 6.83 0.13 -2.06
N PRO A 63 7.22 0.79 -0.96
CA PRO A 63 6.46 1.93 -0.49
C PRO A 63 6.44 3.01 -1.58
N PRO A 64 5.31 3.72 -1.75
CA PRO A 64 5.27 4.84 -2.67
C PRO A 64 6.35 5.88 -2.29
N PRO A 65 7.05 6.48 -3.27
CA PRO A 65 8.05 7.50 -2.98
C PRO A 65 7.38 8.68 -2.25
N ARG A 66 7.98 9.11 -1.14
CA ARG A 66 7.44 10.18 -0.30
C ARG A 66 7.29 11.49 -1.10
N THR A 67 6.07 12.02 -1.08
CA THR A 67 5.64 13.41 -1.33
C THR A 67 6.30 14.14 -2.50
N ILE A 68 5.56 14.29 -3.60
CA ILE A 68 5.74 15.40 -4.54
C ILE A 68 4.94 16.61 -4.03
N ARG A 69 5.35 17.84 -4.39
CA ARG A 69 4.76 19.11 -3.87
C ARG A 69 3.24 19.25 -4.00
N HIS A 70 2.58 18.38 -4.75
CA HIS A 70 1.14 18.40 -5.04
C HIS A 70 0.44 17.04 -4.79
N GLY A 71 1.06 16.10 -4.08
CA GLY A 71 0.45 14.80 -3.76
C GLY A 71 1.44 13.65 -3.60
N VAL A 72 0.93 12.42 -3.64
CA VAL A 72 1.74 11.20 -3.62
C VAL A 72 1.81 10.63 -5.03
N ALA A 73 3.01 10.30 -5.51
CA ALA A 73 3.17 9.58 -6.75
C ALA A 73 2.95 8.08 -6.49
N PHE A 74 1.84 7.55 -6.99
CA PHE A 74 1.43 6.17 -6.77
C PHE A 74 2.11 5.20 -7.75
N ALA A 75 3.44 5.09 -7.66
CA ALA A 75 4.19 4.10 -8.42
C ALA A 75 4.05 2.71 -7.77
N LEU A 76 3.32 1.81 -8.42
CA LEU A 76 3.22 0.41 -8.03
C LEU A 76 4.39 -0.38 -8.60
N ALA A 77 5.27 -0.85 -7.73
CA ALA A 77 6.38 -1.72 -8.10
C ALA A 77 6.59 -2.79 -7.04
N PHE A 78 6.84 -4.02 -7.48
CA PHE A 78 7.25 -5.09 -6.59
C PHE A 78 8.62 -4.81 -5.95
N ARG A 79 8.81 -5.36 -4.75
CA ARG A 79 10.14 -5.42 -4.15
C ARG A 79 11.05 -6.37 -4.95
N PRO A 80 12.39 -6.17 -4.91
CA PRO A 80 13.33 -6.93 -5.72
C PRO A 80 13.20 -8.46 -5.58
N GLU A 81 12.98 -8.97 -4.38
CA GLU A 81 12.80 -10.40 -4.10
C GLU A 81 11.56 -10.98 -4.79
N VAL A 82 10.48 -10.21 -4.85
CA VAL A 82 9.26 -10.59 -5.56
C VAL A 82 9.48 -10.56 -7.07
N VAL A 83 10.20 -9.54 -7.58
CA VAL A 83 10.62 -9.48 -8.99
C VAL A 83 11.50 -10.68 -9.36
N ALA A 84 12.42 -11.08 -8.48
CA ALA A 84 13.31 -12.21 -8.70
C ALA A 84 12.53 -13.54 -8.78
N PHE A 85 11.63 -13.78 -7.83
CA PHE A 85 10.73 -14.93 -7.87
C PHE A 85 9.89 -14.96 -9.15
N LEU A 86 9.20 -13.86 -9.48
CA LEU A 86 8.36 -13.78 -10.67
C LEU A 86 9.18 -13.96 -11.95
N SER A 87 10.41 -13.42 -11.99
CA SER A 87 11.30 -13.59 -13.15
C SER A 87 11.75 -15.04 -13.32
N PHE A 88 12.01 -15.75 -12.21
CA PHE A 88 12.34 -17.18 -12.23
C PHE A 88 11.13 -18.02 -12.65
N HIS A 89 9.95 -17.73 -12.09
CA HIS A 89 8.75 -18.54 -12.27
C HIS A 89 8.04 -18.29 -13.60
N LEU A 90 7.98 -17.03 -14.05
CA LEU A 90 7.19 -16.59 -15.21
C LEU A 90 8.05 -16.11 -16.39
N GLY A 91 9.37 -16.08 -16.22
CA GLY A 91 10.30 -15.44 -17.16
C GLY A 91 10.30 -13.91 -17.02
N ARG A 92 10.93 -13.21 -17.96
CA ARG A 92 11.09 -11.75 -17.90
C ARG A 92 9.73 -11.00 -17.98
N PRO A 93 9.60 -9.81 -17.36
CA PRO A 93 8.36 -9.00 -17.38
C PRO A 93 7.99 -8.49 -18.77
N GLY A 94 8.97 -8.40 -19.65
CA GLY A 94 8.79 -8.07 -21.05
C GLY A 94 10.04 -8.39 -21.85
N ALA A 95 9.89 -8.38 -23.16
CA ALA A 95 10.97 -8.57 -24.13
C ALA A 95 10.72 -7.67 -25.34
N ARG A 96 11.75 -7.47 -26.18
CA ARG A 96 11.51 -6.93 -27.52
C ARG A 96 10.97 -8.04 -28.42
N GLY A 97 9.92 -7.72 -29.18
CA GLY A 97 9.41 -8.57 -30.23
C GLY A 97 10.33 -8.62 -31.46
N PRO A 98 10.03 -9.49 -32.43
CA PRO A 98 10.76 -9.59 -33.70
C PRO A 98 10.73 -8.28 -34.52
N ASP A 99 9.70 -7.48 -34.30
CA ASP A 99 9.48 -6.13 -34.83
C ASP A 99 10.28 -5.04 -34.10
N GLY A 100 11.05 -5.40 -33.07
CA GLY A 100 11.78 -4.46 -32.22
C GLY A 100 10.91 -3.71 -31.20
N LEU A 101 9.59 -3.95 -31.17
CA LEU A 101 8.67 -3.29 -30.26
C LEU A 101 8.68 -3.95 -28.87
N PRO A 102 8.52 -3.18 -27.78
CA PRO A 102 8.40 -3.74 -26.45
C PRO A 102 7.09 -4.53 -26.31
N ARG A 103 7.18 -5.77 -25.84
CA ARG A 103 6.03 -6.63 -25.56
C ARG A 103 6.06 -7.05 -24.10
N ARG A 104 4.96 -6.80 -23.38
CA ARG A 104 4.78 -7.25 -21.99
C ARG A 104 4.55 -8.76 -21.99
N ASN A 105 5.09 -9.44 -20.99
CA ASN A 105 4.78 -10.85 -20.74
C ASN A 105 3.34 -10.97 -20.20
N PRO A 106 2.42 -11.64 -20.90
CA PRO A 106 1.02 -11.72 -20.48
C PRO A 106 0.81 -12.54 -19.20
N ARG A 107 1.77 -13.38 -18.80
CA ARG A 107 1.70 -14.13 -17.54
C ARG A 107 2.07 -13.29 -16.32
N TRP A 108 2.80 -12.20 -16.51
CA TRP A 108 3.19 -11.35 -15.38
C TRP A 108 1.97 -10.71 -14.73
N PRO A 109 1.91 -10.68 -13.39
CA PRO A 109 0.77 -10.13 -12.69
C PRO A 109 0.57 -8.65 -13.03
N ALA A 110 -0.69 -8.25 -13.18
CA ALA A 110 -1.08 -6.86 -13.27
C ALA A 110 -1.15 -6.24 -11.87
N LEU A 111 -0.79 -4.96 -11.79
CA LEU A 111 -0.90 -4.16 -10.57
C LEU A 111 -1.93 -3.06 -10.83
N SER A 112 -2.93 -2.94 -9.95
CA SER A 112 -3.94 -1.87 -10.02
C SER A 112 -4.15 -1.23 -8.66
N TRP A 113 -4.38 0.09 -8.66
CA TRP A 113 -4.77 0.82 -7.46
C TRP A 113 -6.28 0.79 -7.26
N HIS A 114 -6.67 0.72 -5.99
CA HIS A 114 -8.06 0.77 -5.54
C HIS A 114 -8.15 1.80 -4.41
N ARG A 115 -9.19 2.61 -4.46
CA ARG A 115 -9.50 3.62 -3.43
C ARG A 115 -10.87 3.28 -2.85
N ALA A 116 -10.98 3.28 -1.53
CA ALA A 116 -12.24 3.07 -0.82
C ALA A 116 -12.31 3.97 0.41
N GLU A 117 -13.51 4.44 0.72
CA GLU A 117 -13.76 5.12 2.00
C GLU A 117 -13.93 4.10 3.12
N ARG A 118 -13.47 4.46 4.31
CA ARG A 118 -13.60 3.66 5.52
C ARG A 118 -14.04 4.55 6.67
N VAL A 119 -15.11 4.12 7.33
CA VAL A 119 -15.58 4.68 8.60
C VAL A 119 -15.13 3.75 9.71
N TRP A 120 -14.46 4.31 10.71
CA TRP A 120 -13.94 3.57 11.87
C TRP A 120 -14.99 3.54 13.00
N PRO A 121 -14.92 2.54 13.91
CA PRO A 121 -15.88 2.44 15.01
C PRO A 121 -15.91 3.64 15.96
N ASP A 122 -14.81 4.38 16.04
CA ASP A 122 -14.64 5.60 16.83
C ASP A 122 -15.13 6.88 16.08
N GLY A 123 -15.65 6.71 14.87
CA GLY A 123 -16.15 7.81 14.04
C GLY A 123 -15.09 8.46 13.15
N ALA A 124 -13.82 8.01 13.17
CA ALA A 124 -12.84 8.50 12.20
C ALA A 124 -13.25 8.14 10.76
N HIS A 125 -12.90 9.02 9.83
CA HIS A 125 -13.02 8.79 8.40
C HIS A 125 -11.63 8.72 7.79
N SER A 126 -11.40 7.70 6.97
CA SER A 126 -10.17 7.58 6.19
C SER A 126 -10.47 7.12 4.77
N ILE A 127 -9.57 7.44 3.85
CA ILE A 127 -9.53 6.85 2.53
C ILE A 127 -8.44 5.78 2.54
N GLU A 128 -8.82 4.53 2.26
CA GLU A 128 -7.91 3.41 2.10
C GLU A 128 -7.50 3.26 0.64
N TRP A 129 -6.19 3.24 0.40
CA TRP A 129 -5.58 3.02 -0.90
C TRP A 129 -4.91 1.64 -0.91
N SER A 130 -5.43 0.76 -1.75
CA SER A 130 -4.99 -0.63 -1.86
C SER A 130 -4.42 -0.95 -3.24
N ALA A 131 -3.53 -1.92 -3.30
CA ALA A 131 -2.97 -2.47 -4.51
C ALA A 131 -3.47 -3.88 -4.74
N ASP A 132 -4.04 -4.13 -5.92
CA ASP A 132 -4.40 -5.48 -6.35
C ASP A 132 -3.25 -6.07 -7.17
N ILE A 133 -2.86 -7.28 -6.81
CA ILE A 133 -1.92 -8.12 -7.57
C ILE A 133 -2.75 -9.20 -8.26
N LEU A 134 -2.93 -9.09 -9.58
CA LEU A 134 -3.81 -9.95 -10.36
C LEU A 134 -3.01 -10.84 -11.31
N PHE A 135 -3.19 -12.15 -11.19
CA PHE A 135 -2.54 -13.16 -12.02
C PHE A 135 -3.44 -13.57 -13.18
N ALA A 136 -2.84 -13.85 -14.33
CA ALA A 136 -3.58 -14.37 -15.48
C ALA A 136 -3.98 -15.84 -15.32
N GLN A 137 -3.23 -16.60 -14.52
CA GLN A 137 -3.42 -18.04 -14.32
C GLN A 137 -3.49 -18.36 -12.83
N GLU A 138 -4.38 -19.28 -12.47
CA GLU A 138 -4.58 -19.67 -11.07
C GLU A 138 -3.36 -20.40 -10.50
N ASP A 139 -2.66 -21.19 -11.31
CA ASP A 139 -1.44 -21.88 -10.87
C ASP A 139 -0.33 -20.90 -10.47
N ASP A 140 -0.18 -19.81 -11.24
CA ASP A 140 0.79 -18.74 -10.97
C ASP A 140 0.42 -18.00 -9.67
N ARG A 141 -0.88 -17.73 -9.47
CA ARG A 141 -1.42 -17.16 -8.21
C ARG A 141 -1.13 -18.07 -7.02
N ALA A 142 -1.38 -19.37 -7.16
CA ALA A 142 -1.19 -20.35 -6.10
C ALA A 142 0.29 -20.54 -5.75
N ALA A 143 1.17 -20.55 -6.75
CA ALA A 143 2.63 -20.60 -6.53
C ALA A 143 3.12 -19.36 -5.77
N PHE A 144 2.67 -18.17 -6.18
CA PHE A 144 2.95 -16.93 -5.47
C PHE A 144 2.44 -16.97 -4.02
N ALA A 145 1.21 -17.46 -3.81
CA ALA A 145 0.61 -17.56 -2.49
C ALA A 145 1.44 -18.44 -1.54
N ARG A 146 1.96 -19.57 -2.03
CA ARG A 146 2.80 -20.46 -1.23
C ARG A 146 4.13 -19.79 -0.87
N GLN A 147 4.79 -19.19 -1.86
CA GLN A 147 6.08 -18.53 -1.65
C GLN A 147 5.98 -17.36 -0.67
N PHE A 148 4.92 -16.57 -0.77
CA PHE A 148 4.76 -15.32 -0.05
C PHE A 148 3.66 -15.37 1.01
N HIS A 149 3.32 -16.56 1.51
CA HIS A 149 2.20 -16.74 2.45
C HIS A 149 2.35 -15.85 3.70
N ALA A 150 3.56 -15.75 4.26
CA ALA A 150 3.83 -14.93 5.43
C ALA A 150 3.58 -13.44 5.13
N ALA A 151 4.08 -12.95 3.99
CA ALA A 151 3.87 -11.57 3.56
C ALA A 151 2.38 -11.26 3.30
N LEU A 152 1.66 -12.19 2.69
CA LEU A 152 0.20 -12.08 2.49
C LEU A 152 -0.58 -12.11 3.81
N ALA A 153 -0.06 -12.75 4.85
CA ALA A 153 -0.64 -12.75 6.19
C ALA A 153 -0.28 -11.48 7.01
N GLY A 154 0.41 -10.50 6.43
CA GLY A 154 0.90 -9.30 7.13
C GLY A 154 2.21 -9.52 7.89
N GLY A 155 2.87 -10.66 7.69
CA GLY A 155 4.23 -10.91 8.17
C GLY A 155 5.31 -10.28 7.28
N ARG A 156 6.56 -10.36 7.72
CA ARG A 156 7.70 -9.96 6.88
C ARG A 156 8.00 -11.04 5.85
N CYS A 157 8.54 -10.63 4.70
CA CYS A 157 9.24 -11.55 3.81
C CYS A 157 10.61 -11.83 4.44
N ASP A 158 10.76 -12.99 5.06
CA ASP A 158 12.10 -13.50 5.35
C ASP A 158 12.69 -13.97 4.02
N ALA A 159 13.79 -13.34 3.61
CA ALA A 159 14.58 -13.86 2.51
C ALA A 159 15.23 -15.15 3.02
N ALA A 160 14.76 -16.29 2.49
CA ALA A 160 15.47 -17.56 2.62
C ALA A 160 16.78 -17.52 1.82
#